data_AF-A0A950B164-F1
#
_entry.id   AF-A0A950B164-F1
#
_cell.length_a   1.000
_cell.length_b   1.000
_cell.length_c   1.000
_cell.angle_alpha   90.00
_cell.angle_beta   90.00
_cell.angle_gamma   90.00
#
_symmetry.space_group_name_H-M   'P 1'
#
loop_
_entity.id
_entity.type
_entity.pdbx_description
1 polymer ?
#
loop_
_entity_poly.entity_id
_entity_poly.type
_entity_poly.pdbx_seq_one_letter_code
_entity_poly.pdbx_strand_id
1 'polypeptide(L)'
;MDLERGQVIDLLPDRDAETVAGWLQAHPGIELVSRDRSATYAQAATQGAPEARQVADRWHLLKNLREAVERVLERHSAVVDAALKALVLLCQLRRDPLWHAPELTRQPPLGRFEPEPVAELAMDLRQRQPTPIRSRGKKPAAGAPGGRARASAATRARSHLPSTGGPSCSIR
;
A
#
# COMPACT_ATOMS: atom_id res chain seq x y z
N MET A 1 -21.12 2.42 7.67
CA MET A 1 -21.38 3.67 8.41
C MET A 1 -22.06 4.63 7.47
N ASP A 2 -23.13 5.28 7.93
CA ASP A 2 -23.71 6.46 7.31
C ASP A 2 -22.81 7.65 7.71
N LEU A 3 -22.22 8.31 6.71
CA LEU A 3 -21.26 9.39 6.93
C LEU A 3 -21.95 10.73 7.20
N GLU A 4 -23.22 10.89 6.81
CA GLU A 4 -24.00 12.10 7.08
C GLU A 4 -24.51 12.08 8.51
N ARG A 5 -24.99 10.91 8.96
CA ARG A 5 -25.53 10.72 10.31
C ARG A 5 -24.47 10.33 11.34
N GLY A 6 -23.30 9.86 10.90
CA GLY A 6 -22.25 9.34 11.77
C GLY A 6 -22.65 8.07 12.50
N GLN A 7 -23.46 7.22 11.87
CA GLN A 7 -24.04 6.02 12.50
C GLN A 7 -23.61 4.73 11.81
N VAL A 8 -23.36 3.69 12.59
CA VAL A 8 -23.09 2.36 12.02
C VAL A 8 -24.39 1.82 11.44
N ILE A 9 -24.40 1.54 10.14
CA ILE A 9 -25.56 0.97 9.44
C ILE A 9 -25.61 -0.53 9.69
N ASP A 10 -24.46 -1.20 9.53
CA ASP A 10 -24.34 -2.65 9.66
C ASP A 10 -22.91 -3.06 10.02
N LEU A 11 -22.76 -4.27 10.56
CA LEU A 11 -21.50 -4.95 10.84
C LEU A 11 -21.48 -6.28 10.09
N LEU A 12 -20.69 -6.33 9.03
CA LEU A 12 -20.52 -7.54 8.22
C LEU A 12 -19.69 -8.60 8.97
N PRO A 13 -19.92 -9.90 8.67
CA PRO A 13 -19.21 -11.00 9.34
C PRO A 13 -17.72 -11.05 9.01
N ASP A 14 -17.32 -10.49 7.86
CA ASP A 14 -15.95 -10.43 7.39
C ASP A 14 -15.74 -9.17 6.52
N ARG A 15 -14.55 -9.07 5.92
CA ARG A 15 -14.14 -7.96 5.06
C ARG A 15 -13.89 -8.39 3.61
N ASP A 16 -14.40 -9.55 3.22
CA ASP A 16 -14.14 -10.10 1.90
C ASP A 16 -14.93 -9.32 0.83
N ALA A 17 -14.37 -9.26 -0.38
CA ALA A 17 -14.94 -8.42 -1.42
C ALA A 17 -16.36 -8.84 -1.80
N GLU A 18 -16.63 -10.15 -1.81
CA GLU A 18 -17.93 -10.73 -2.14
C GLU A 18 -19.00 -10.37 -1.10
N THR A 19 -18.69 -10.54 0.19
CA THR A 19 -19.58 -10.19 1.30
C THR A 19 -19.99 -8.72 1.24
N VAL A 20 -19.01 -7.83 1.06
CA VAL A 20 -19.25 -6.38 0.99
C VAL A 20 -20.02 -6.01 -0.29
N ALA A 21 -19.69 -6.63 -1.43
CA ALA A 21 -20.39 -6.37 -2.69
C ALA A 21 -21.87 -6.78 -2.61
N GLY A 22 -22.16 -7.96 -2.06
CA GLY A 22 -23.53 -8.43 -1.86
C GLY A 22 -24.33 -7.50 -0.94
N TRP A 23 -23.70 -6.99 0.12
CA TRP A 23 -24.33 -5.99 0.98
C TRP A 23 -24.63 -4.70 0.21
N LEU A 24 -23.69 -4.19 -0.57
CA LEU A 24 -23.90 -2.97 -1.37
C LEU A 24 -25.03 -3.14 -2.40
N GLN A 25 -25.16 -4.32 -3.03
CA GLN A 25 -26.25 -4.61 -3.98
C GLN A 25 -27.62 -4.59 -3.31
N ALA A 26 -27.70 -5.04 -2.06
CA ALA A 26 -28.93 -4.97 -1.25
C ALA A 26 -29.29 -3.53 -0.84
N HIS A 27 -28.39 -2.56 -1.04
CA HIS A 27 -28.57 -1.15 -0.66
C HIS A 27 -28.39 -0.20 -1.87
N PRO A 28 -29.32 -0.22 -2.85
CA PRO A 28 -29.19 0.51 -4.11
C PRO A 28 -29.22 2.04 -3.97
N GLY A 29 -29.57 2.58 -2.80
CA GLY A 29 -29.58 4.03 -2.53
C GLY A 29 -28.20 4.63 -2.22
N ILE A 30 -27.14 3.84 -2.22
CA ILE A 30 -25.78 4.33 -1.93
C ILE A 30 -25.21 5.00 -3.17
N GLU A 31 -25.13 6.33 -3.15
CA GLU A 31 -24.56 7.13 -4.25
C GLU A 31 -23.05 7.37 -4.10
N LEU A 32 -22.52 7.26 -2.88
CA LEU A 32 -21.13 7.56 -2.57
C LEU A 32 -20.56 6.55 -1.59
N VAL A 33 -19.39 6.00 -1.94
CA VAL A 33 -18.63 5.08 -1.09
C VAL A 33 -17.32 5.75 -0.70
N SER A 34 -17.23 6.20 0.55
CA SER A 34 -15.95 6.60 1.16
C SER A 34 -15.24 5.35 1.65
N ARG A 35 -14.05 5.06 1.11
CA ARG A 35 -13.27 3.88 1.48
C ARG A 35 -11.80 4.20 1.67
N ASP A 36 -11.11 3.31 2.37
CA ASP A 36 -9.65 3.30 2.39
C ASP A 36 -9.07 2.93 1.01
N ARG A 37 -7.75 2.86 0.91
CA ARG A 37 -7.06 2.48 -0.33
C ARG A 37 -6.95 0.97 -0.55
N SER A 38 -7.68 0.15 0.20
CA SER A 38 -7.68 -1.31 0.04
C SER A 38 -8.19 -1.73 -1.33
N ALA A 39 -7.48 -2.66 -1.97
CA ALA A 39 -7.91 -3.27 -3.22
C ALA A 39 -9.22 -4.06 -3.03
N THR A 40 -9.39 -4.72 -1.88
CA THR A 40 -10.58 -5.52 -1.55
C THR A 40 -11.84 -4.66 -1.54
N TYR A 41 -11.82 -3.51 -0.86
CA TYR A 41 -12.97 -2.60 -0.84
C TYR A 41 -13.19 -1.87 -2.16
N ALA A 42 -12.12 -1.61 -2.92
CA ALA A 42 -12.25 -1.08 -4.28
C ALA A 42 -12.99 -2.06 -5.20
N GLN A 43 -12.61 -3.34 -5.14
CA GLN A 43 -13.27 -4.40 -5.88
C GLN A 43 -14.73 -4.54 -5.44
N ALA A 44 -14.99 -4.62 -4.14
CA ALA A 44 -16.33 -4.74 -3.59
C ALA A 44 -17.24 -3.60 -4.03
N ALA A 45 -16.78 -2.35 -3.93
CA ALA A 45 -17.54 -1.18 -4.36
C ALA A 45 -17.83 -1.22 -5.87
N THR A 46 -16.85 -1.60 -6.68
CA THR A 46 -17.00 -1.70 -8.14
C THR A 46 -18.01 -2.79 -8.54
N GLN A 47 -18.04 -3.92 -7.82
CA GLN A 47 -18.96 -5.03 -8.09
C GLN A 47 -20.35 -4.80 -7.49
N GLY A 48 -20.41 -4.19 -6.31
CA GLY A 48 -21.63 -4.10 -5.52
C GLY A 48 -22.44 -2.84 -5.75
N ALA A 49 -21.77 -1.74 -6.12
CA ALA A 49 -22.40 -0.45 -6.41
C ALA A 49 -21.61 0.27 -7.51
N PRO A 50 -21.63 -0.22 -8.77
CA PRO A 50 -20.83 0.32 -9.87
C PRO A 50 -21.14 1.80 -10.17
N GLU A 51 -22.39 2.21 -9.95
CA GLU A 51 -22.83 3.60 -10.15
C GLU A 51 -22.42 4.53 -8.98
N ALA A 52 -22.03 3.98 -7.83
CA ALA A 52 -21.65 4.76 -6.67
C ALA A 52 -20.25 5.37 -6.86
N ARG A 53 -20.13 6.66 -6.59
CA ARG A 53 -18.85 7.35 -6.68
C ARG A 53 -17.95 6.94 -5.53
N GLN A 54 -16.79 6.40 -5.86
CA GLN A 54 -15.78 6.04 -4.87
C GLN A 54 -14.89 7.24 -4.53
N VAL A 55 -14.76 7.56 -3.24
CA VAL A 55 -13.89 8.62 -2.73
C VAL A 55 -12.93 8.08 -1.68
N ALA A 56 -11.75 8.70 -1.58
CA ALA A 56 -10.79 8.35 -0.56
C ALA A 56 -11.25 8.84 0.81
N ASP A 57 -11.21 7.96 1.80
CA ASP A 57 -11.61 8.27 3.16
C ASP A 57 -10.72 9.34 3.81
N ARG A 58 -11.38 10.35 4.40
CA ARG A 58 -10.73 11.52 4.98
C ARG A 58 -9.80 11.14 6.13
N TRP A 59 -10.20 10.21 6.99
CA TRP A 59 -9.37 9.82 8.13
C TRP A 59 -8.07 9.18 7.64
N HIS A 60 -8.15 8.29 6.64
CA HIS A 60 -6.97 7.68 6.04
C HIS A 60 -6.06 8.70 5.36
N LEU A 61 -6.62 9.71 4.67
CA LEU A 61 -5.81 10.78 4.08
C LEU A 61 -5.05 11.58 5.13
N LEU A 62 -5.72 11.99 6.22
CA LEU A 62 -5.10 12.77 7.30
C LEU A 62 -4.06 11.94 8.07
N LYS A 63 -4.33 10.67 8.35
CA LYS A 63 -3.38 9.76 8.99
C LYS A 63 -2.12 9.59 8.13
N ASN A 64 -2.29 9.32 6.84
CA ASN A 64 -1.16 9.14 5.93
C ASN A 64 -0.32 10.41 5.80
N LEU A 65 -0.96 11.59 5.73
CA LEU A 65 -0.26 12.87 5.71
C LEU A 65 0.55 13.09 6.98
N ARG A 66 -0.07 12.87 8.16
CA ARG A 66 0.61 12.96 9.46
C ARG A 66 1.85 12.08 9.49
N GLU A 67 1.70 10.80 9.18
CA GLU A 67 2.83 9.86 9.21
C GLU A 67 3.93 10.24 8.22
N ALA A 68 3.59 10.80 7.06
CA ALA A 68 4.57 11.28 6.11
C ALA A 68 5.36 12.46 6.67
N VAL A 69 4.67 13.45 7.26
CA VAL A 69 5.31 14.60 7.91
C VAL A 69 6.19 14.15 9.08
N GLU A 70 5.70 13.26 9.94
CA GLU A 70 6.46 12.69 11.06
C GLU A 70 7.74 12.01 10.57
N ARG A 71 7.69 11.19 9.52
CA ARG A 71 8.88 10.54 8.95
C ARG A 71 9.90 11.54 8.40
N VAL A 72 9.44 12.63 7.79
CA VAL A 72 10.32 13.69 7.28
C VAL A 72 10.98 14.42 8.45
N LEU A 73 10.21 14.81 9.47
CA LEU A 73 10.73 15.49 10.64
C LEU A 73 11.72 14.60 11.42
N GLU A 74 11.41 13.32 11.59
CA GLU A 74 12.29 12.33 12.22
C GLU A 74 13.62 12.23 11.47
N ARG A 75 13.57 12.12 10.13
CA ARG A 75 14.75 12.05 9.27
C ARG A 75 15.64 13.31 9.37
N HIS A 76 15.05 14.47 9.61
CA HIS A 76 15.75 15.75 9.70
C HIS A 76 15.87 16.27 11.14
N SER A 77 15.60 15.44 12.15
CA SER A 77 15.57 15.80 13.57
C SER A 77 16.87 16.47 14.02
N ALA A 78 18.03 15.97 13.60
CA ALA A 78 19.32 16.58 13.94
C ALA A 78 19.49 18.02 13.41
N VAL A 79 18.98 18.31 12.21
CA VAL A 79 19.03 19.66 11.61
C VAL A 79 18.05 20.57 12.32
N VAL A 80 16.83 20.08 12.62
CA VAL A 80 15.82 20.79 13.38
C VAL A 80 16.34 21.13 14.79
N ASP A 81 16.95 20.17 15.47
CA ASP A 81 17.54 20.34 16.81
C ASP A 81 18.68 21.36 16.78
N ALA A 82 19.57 21.29 15.80
CA ALA A 82 20.67 22.24 15.65
C ALA A 82 20.13 23.67 15.43
N ALA A 83 19.13 23.84 14.57
CA ALA A 83 18.50 25.12 14.30
C ALA A 83 17.78 25.68 15.55
N LEU A 84 17.04 24.84 16.28
CA LEU A 84 16.37 25.22 17.51
C LEU A 84 17.38 25.65 18.59
N LYS A 85 18.46 24.89 18.78
CA LYS A 85 19.54 25.25 19.72
C LYS A 85 20.18 26.59 19.36
N ALA A 86 20.45 26.82 18.08
CA ALA A 86 21.01 28.08 17.60
C ALA A 86 20.05 29.27 17.84
N LEU A 87 18.76 29.09 17.56
CA LEU A 87 17.74 30.12 17.80
C LEU A 87 17.62 30.46 19.28
N VAL A 88 17.57 29.46 20.16
CA VAL A 88 17.53 29.65 21.61
C VAL A 88 18.77 30.40 22.10
N LEU A 89 19.96 30.04 21.63
CA LEU A 89 21.21 30.73 21.98
C LEU A 89 21.19 32.21 21.54
N LEU A 90 20.72 32.50 20.32
CA LEU A 90 20.61 33.88 19.82
C LEU A 90 19.67 34.73 20.70
N CYS A 91 18.49 34.19 21.04
CA CYS A 91 17.55 34.83 21.96
C CYS A 91 18.16 35.10 23.34
N GLN A 92 18.88 34.12 23.91
CA GLN A 92 19.54 34.25 25.22
C GLN A 92 20.64 35.32 25.22
N LEU A 93 21.35 35.46 24.12
CA LEU A 93 22.39 36.49 23.93
C LEU A 93 21.82 37.86 23.59
N ARG A 94 20.49 38.04 23.62
CA ARG A 94 19.77 39.26 23.19
C ARG A 94 20.16 39.71 21.78
N ARG A 95 20.57 38.78 20.91
CA ARG A 95 20.70 39.04 19.48
C ARG A 95 19.34 38.75 18.88
N ASP A 96 18.67 39.77 18.35
CA ASP A 96 17.38 39.60 17.66
C ASP A 96 17.57 38.62 16.48
N PRO A 97 17.11 37.36 16.59
CA PRO A 97 17.33 36.38 15.53
C PRO A 97 16.46 36.67 14.31
N LEU A 98 15.40 37.46 14.52
CA LEU A 98 14.35 37.76 13.54
C LEU A 98 14.77 38.81 12.50
N TRP A 99 15.87 39.54 12.69
CA TRP A 99 16.36 40.51 11.70
C TRP A 99 17.02 39.86 10.47
N HIS A 100 17.44 38.59 10.59
CA HIS A 100 18.04 37.78 9.51
C HIS A 100 17.06 36.78 8.86
N ALA A 101 15.76 36.91 9.10
CA ALA A 101 14.73 36.05 8.49
C ALA A 101 14.85 35.90 6.95
N PRO A 102 15.29 36.90 6.16
CA PRO A 102 15.44 36.73 4.71
C PRO A 102 16.52 35.70 4.31
N GLU A 103 17.55 35.48 5.14
CA GLU A 103 18.66 34.57 4.84
C GLU A 103 18.32 33.11 5.15
N LEU A 104 17.51 32.86 6.18
CA LEU A 104 17.02 31.52 6.52
C LEU A 104 16.03 30.97 5.48
N THR A 105 15.21 31.85 4.87
CA THR A 105 14.33 31.48 3.73
C THR A 105 15.07 31.34 2.39
N ARG A 106 16.34 31.75 2.31
CA ARG A 106 17.17 31.62 1.10
C ARG A 106 18.00 30.36 1.05
N GLN A 107 18.03 29.56 2.11
CA GLN A 107 18.53 28.20 1.96
C GLN A 107 17.60 27.49 0.99
N PRO A 108 18.11 26.97 -0.15
CA PRO A 108 17.27 26.12 -0.99
C PRO A 108 16.71 25.02 -0.08
N PRO A 109 15.42 24.66 -0.21
CA PRO A 109 14.91 23.48 0.48
C PRO A 109 15.91 22.34 0.22
N LEU A 110 16.20 21.55 1.26
CA LEU A 110 17.08 20.39 1.21
C LEU A 110 16.77 19.54 -0.03
N GLY A 111 17.48 19.83 -1.13
CA GLY A 111 17.03 19.45 -2.46
C GLY A 111 15.68 20.09 -2.83
N ARG A 112 15.51 20.41 -4.12
CA ARG A 112 14.17 20.37 -4.71
C ARG A 112 13.60 19.02 -4.25
N PHE A 113 12.55 19.02 -3.43
CA PHE A 113 11.69 17.85 -3.37
C PHE A 113 11.12 17.81 -4.78
N GLU A 114 11.83 17.15 -5.68
CA GLU A 114 11.21 16.48 -6.79
C GLU A 114 10.37 15.43 -6.08
N PRO A 115 9.05 15.62 -5.88
CA PRO A 115 8.26 14.42 -5.84
C PRO A 115 8.64 13.74 -7.15
N GLU A 116 9.28 12.56 -7.08
CA GLU A 116 9.08 11.59 -8.15
C GLU A 116 7.59 11.69 -8.44
N PRO A 117 7.18 12.11 -9.66
CA PRO A 117 5.78 12.16 -9.96
C PRO A 117 5.28 10.79 -9.51
N VAL A 118 4.38 10.79 -8.51
CA VAL A 118 3.61 9.59 -8.23
C VAL A 118 2.81 9.49 -9.49
N ALA A 119 3.41 8.87 -10.50
CA ALA A 119 2.97 9.05 -11.85
C ALA A 119 1.53 8.58 -11.89
N GLU A 120 0.88 8.92 -12.98
CA GLU A 120 -0.27 8.22 -13.54
C GLU A 120 -0.17 6.67 -13.57
N LEU A 121 0.81 6.03 -12.90
CA LEU A 121 0.80 4.66 -12.41
C LEU A 121 -0.48 4.28 -11.63
N ALA A 122 -1.29 5.23 -11.15
CA ALA A 122 -2.57 4.91 -10.50
C ALA A 122 -3.70 4.51 -11.49
N MET A 123 -3.54 4.70 -12.81
CA MET A 123 -4.53 4.23 -13.79
C MET A 123 -4.11 2.97 -14.55
N ASP A 124 -2.84 2.84 -14.94
CA ASP A 124 -2.36 1.64 -15.66
C ASP A 124 -2.13 0.41 -14.77
N LEU A 125 -1.89 0.59 -13.46
CA LEU A 125 -1.74 -0.53 -12.53
C LEU A 125 -3.07 -1.22 -12.18
N ARG A 126 -4.22 -0.70 -12.63
CA ARG A 126 -5.50 -1.43 -12.54
C ARG A 126 -5.59 -2.63 -13.49
N GLN A 127 -4.73 -2.71 -14.51
CA GLN A 127 -4.81 -3.77 -15.54
C GLN A 127 -3.67 -4.80 -15.48
N ARG A 128 -2.70 -4.66 -14.58
CA ARG A 128 -1.61 -5.65 -14.45
C ARG A 128 -2.02 -6.78 -13.51
N GLN A 129 -1.74 -8.02 -13.91
CA GLN A 129 -1.87 -9.17 -13.00
C GLN A 129 -1.01 -8.95 -11.75
N PRO A 130 -1.51 -9.30 -10.56
CA PRO A 130 -0.76 -9.11 -9.32
C PRO A 130 0.53 -9.91 -9.37
N THR A 131 1.67 -9.24 -9.11
CA THR A 131 2.94 -9.94 -8.96
C THR A 131 2.87 -10.85 -7.73
N PRO A 132 3.33 -12.11 -7.84
CA PRO A 132 3.32 -13.02 -6.72
C PRO A 132 4.21 -12.48 -5.59
N ILE A 133 3.64 -12.43 -4.40
CA ILE A 133 4.33 -12.02 -3.18
C ILE A 133 5.45 -13.04 -2.93
N ARG A 134 6.71 -12.58 -2.92
CA ARG A 134 7.85 -13.42 -2.54
C ARG A 134 7.62 -13.90 -1.10
N SER A 135 7.47 -15.20 -0.93
CA SER A 135 7.34 -15.79 0.40
C SER A 135 8.59 -15.41 1.21
N ARG A 136 8.36 -14.82 2.39
CA ARG A 136 9.40 -14.56 3.37
C ARG A 136 9.98 -15.93 3.75
N GLY A 137 11.18 -16.22 3.26
CA GLY A 137 11.86 -17.48 3.52
C GLY A 137 11.90 -17.76 5.02
N LYS A 138 11.22 -18.83 5.43
CA LYS A 138 11.31 -19.35 6.79
C LYS A 138 12.76 -19.84 6.97
N LYS A 139 13.53 -19.20 7.86
CA LYS A 139 14.85 -19.70 8.27
C LYS A 139 14.68 -21.17 8.67
N PRO A 140 15.40 -22.14 8.08
CA PRO A 140 15.29 -23.52 8.51
C PRO A 140 15.83 -23.64 9.94
N ALA A 141 15.12 -24.42 10.76
CA ALA A 141 15.55 -24.75 12.11
C ALA A 141 16.87 -25.52 12.05
N ALA A 142 17.80 -25.19 12.95
CA ALA A 142 19.05 -25.91 13.10
C ALA A 142 18.78 -27.36 13.49
N GLY A 143 19.06 -28.30 12.59
CA GLY A 143 18.99 -29.74 12.86
C GLY A 143 20.25 -30.22 13.58
N ALA A 144 20.07 -30.87 14.73
CA ALA A 144 21.10 -31.63 15.43
C ALA A 144 21.47 -32.93 14.66
N PRO A 145 22.66 -33.52 14.91
CA PRO A 145 23.28 -34.44 13.97
C PRO A 145 22.91 -35.90 14.24
N GLY A 146 22.83 -36.71 13.18
CA GLY A 146 22.94 -38.16 13.30
C GLY A 146 22.20 -38.94 12.22
N GLY A 147 22.92 -39.83 11.55
CA GLY A 147 22.30 -40.91 10.76
C GLY A 147 22.88 -41.08 9.37
N ARG A 148 23.99 -41.81 9.25
CA ARG A 148 24.50 -42.34 7.98
C ARG A 148 23.49 -43.35 7.42
N ALA A 149 23.11 -43.21 6.15
CA ALA A 149 22.62 -44.35 5.36
C ALA A 149 22.99 -44.18 3.88
N ARG A 150 23.35 -45.31 3.29
CA ARG A 150 24.12 -45.53 2.06
C ARG A 150 23.40 -45.11 0.77
N ALA A 151 24.21 -44.74 -0.22
CA ALA A 151 23.81 -44.62 -1.61
C ALA A 151 23.50 -45.99 -2.22
N SER A 152 22.47 -46.04 -3.07
CA SER A 152 22.35 -47.05 -4.11
C SER A 152 21.77 -46.42 -5.37
N ALA A 153 22.42 -46.73 -6.49
CA ALA A 153 22.13 -46.24 -7.82
C ALA A 153 21.16 -47.18 -8.55
N ALA A 154 20.26 -46.61 -9.37
CA ALA A 154 19.64 -47.28 -10.51
C ALA A 154 19.02 -46.17 -11.41
N THR A 155 19.63 -45.85 -12.55
CA THR A 155 19.38 -46.42 -13.89
C THR A 155 18.30 -45.67 -14.66
N ARG A 156 18.75 -45.13 -15.80
CA ARG A 156 18.01 -44.44 -16.87
C ARG A 156 16.95 -45.35 -17.51
N ALA A 157 15.81 -44.77 -17.88
CA ALA A 157 15.01 -45.24 -19.02
C ALA A 157 14.43 -44.03 -19.79
N ARG A 158 14.71 -43.99 -21.09
CA ARG A 158 14.06 -43.15 -22.10
C ARG A 158 12.94 -43.96 -22.75
N SER A 159 11.83 -43.31 -23.06
CA SER A 159 10.87 -43.72 -24.11
C SER A 159 9.98 -42.50 -24.41
N HIS A 160 10.16 -41.87 -25.57
CA HIS A 160 9.43 -42.11 -26.83
C HIS A 160 8.00 -41.53 -26.83
N LEU A 161 7.85 -40.41 -27.55
CA LEU A 161 6.60 -39.93 -28.16
C LEU A 161 6.10 -40.93 -29.21
N PRO A 162 4.79 -40.89 -29.51
CA PRO A 162 4.44 -40.56 -30.89
C PRO A 162 3.33 -39.51 -31.03
N SER A 163 3.46 -38.82 -32.16
CA SER A 163 2.50 -37.95 -32.84
C SER A 163 1.29 -38.74 -33.34
N THR A 164 0.09 -38.15 -33.32
CA THR A 164 -0.67 -37.73 -34.54
C THR A 164 -2.13 -37.40 -34.21
N GLY A 165 -2.67 -36.38 -34.87
CA GLY A 165 -4.06 -36.36 -35.37
C GLY A 165 -5.12 -35.65 -34.52
N GLY A 166 -5.57 -34.47 -34.98
CA GLY A 166 -6.90 -33.89 -34.67
C GLY A 166 -8.05 -34.66 -35.36
N PRO A 167 -9.31 -34.17 -35.42
CA PRO A 167 -9.69 -32.75 -35.49
C PRO A 167 -10.86 -32.29 -34.59
N SER A 168 -11.00 -30.95 -34.55
CA SER A 168 -12.18 -30.09 -34.37
C SER A 168 -13.57 -30.70 -34.10
N CYS A 169 -14.26 -30.17 -33.08
CA CYS A 169 -15.72 -29.95 -33.11
C CYS A 169 -16.12 -28.84 -32.13
N SER A 170 -16.62 -27.72 -32.67
CA SER A 170 -17.43 -26.72 -31.96
C SER A 170 -18.84 -27.27 -31.72
N ILE A 171 -19.56 -26.80 -30.69
CA ILE A 171 -20.99 -26.43 -30.77
C ILE A 171 -21.46 -25.79 -29.46
N ARG A 172 -22.06 -24.60 -29.63
CA ARG A 172 -23.07 -23.85 -28.84
C ARG A 172 -22.73 -23.37 -27.44
#